data_AF-A0A3D0DAC6-F1
#
_entry.id   AF-A0A3D0DAC6-F1
#
_cell.length_a   1.000
_cell.length_b   1.000
_cell.length_c   1.000
_cell.angle_alpha   90.00
_cell.angle_beta   90.00
_cell.angle_gamma   90.00
#
_symmetry.space_group_name_H-M   'P 1'
#
loop_
_entity.id
_entity.type
_entity.pdbx_description
1 polymer ?
#
loop_
_entity_poly.entity_id
_entity_poly.type
_entity_poly.pdbx_seq_one_letter_code
_entity_poly.pdbx_strand_id
1 'polypeptide(L)'
;MPSQQKVAAVCRSSVQGAGGDINTTGCVMASRLIDSQTRAHLSLRRIVHTWWPLTASWMMMTIEGPLIVAMVARLPASAINLAALGGIVRALTFAIESPILMLLSASAALSKDWDAYRRLRTYTVWGILILTAVHAIIAFTPVYYLVTRGLIGAPAEIIEPGRIGMMITVPYLAAVAYRRFNQGVLIRFGHSRAVAAGTGLRLVTVLAIMAGGLLLHSASGVIVAALTMTVGVTVEASYIERRVRPVLRTQVKGAAVLAPDLTVQRFLKFYIPLAMTSVAMYLMQPVVSAALSRMPDALISLAVWPPVMGIAMLLASGGMAMVEVVVTLLDQPRTFASLRRFTVLLMGVTALLAVALAATPLGAFWFGRVSALREPILDVARHAFWVALLYPIALVIQGLYQGVLTHAHHTRRITEAVFLNLLVSLTILSLGVVSGRLTGIYVGVGATVVATVVQGIWLRLRSRPVLRRETSTLSPPLLDEPA
;
A
#
# COMPACT_ATOMS: atom_id res chain seq x y z
N MET A 1 -30.39 1.98 -23.17
CA MET A 1 -30.65 3.17 -24.00
C MET A 1 -30.11 2.87 -25.40
N PRO A 2 -30.90 3.06 -26.48
CA PRO A 2 -30.40 2.81 -27.83
C PRO A 2 -29.19 3.72 -28.06
N SER A 3 -28.10 3.14 -28.58
CA SER A 3 -26.81 3.80 -28.80
C SER A 3 -27.01 5.17 -29.44
N GLN A 4 -26.54 6.25 -28.79
CA GLN A 4 -26.57 7.60 -29.34
C GLN A 4 -25.89 7.71 -30.72
N GLN A 5 -25.05 6.74 -31.08
CA GLN A 5 -24.51 6.56 -32.43
C GLN A 5 -25.56 6.29 -33.51
N LYS A 6 -26.66 5.57 -33.21
CA LYS A 6 -27.76 5.36 -34.16
C LYS A 6 -28.52 6.66 -34.44
N VAL A 7 -28.70 7.51 -33.43
CA VAL A 7 -29.33 8.84 -33.60
C VAL A 7 -28.42 9.77 -34.43
N ALA A 8 -27.11 9.72 -34.21
CA ALA A 8 -26.14 10.53 -34.98
C ALA A 8 -25.94 10.04 -36.42
N ALA A 9 -26.14 8.74 -36.70
CA ALA A 9 -26.14 8.20 -38.06
C ALA A 9 -27.41 8.60 -38.83
N VAL A 10 -28.57 8.53 -38.17
CA VAL A 10 -29.86 8.97 -38.73
C VAL A 10 -29.89 10.48 -39.01
N CYS A 11 -29.32 11.32 -38.14
CA CYS A 11 -29.16 12.77 -38.40
C CYS A 11 -28.21 13.08 -39.57
N ARG A 12 -27.27 12.19 -39.94
CA ARG A 12 -26.30 12.43 -41.01
C ARG A 12 -26.81 11.97 -42.38
N SER A 13 -27.52 10.85 -42.44
CA SER A 13 -28.14 10.38 -43.69
C SER A 13 -29.31 11.28 -44.14
N SER A 14 -30.01 11.93 -43.22
CA SER A 14 -31.16 12.80 -43.53
C SER A 14 -30.77 14.20 -44.01
N VAL A 15 -29.56 14.67 -43.74
CA VAL A 15 -29.07 15.98 -44.23
C VAL A 15 -28.61 15.92 -45.70
N GLN A 16 -28.26 14.73 -46.20
CA GLN A 16 -27.80 14.54 -47.58
C GLN A 16 -28.92 14.16 -48.58
N GLY A 17 -30.14 13.87 -48.11
CA GLY A 17 -31.24 13.51 -49.00
C GLY A 17 -32.62 13.81 -48.39
N ALA A 18 -33.16 14.99 -48.70
CA ALA A 18 -34.60 15.33 -48.80
C ALA A 18 -34.83 16.81 -48.43
N GLY A 19 -35.40 17.57 -49.37
CA GLY A 19 -35.84 18.95 -49.15
C GLY A 19 -37.15 19.03 -48.35
N GLY A 20 -37.09 18.79 -47.04
CA GLY A 20 -38.23 18.96 -46.14
C GLY A 20 -37.80 19.41 -44.73
N ASP A 21 -38.58 20.32 -44.14
CA ASP A 21 -38.37 20.96 -42.83
C ASP A 21 -38.19 19.94 -41.68
N ILE A 22 -36.95 19.49 -41.47
CA ILE A 22 -36.55 18.73 -40.29
C ILE A 22 -35.61 19.61 -39.48
N ASN A 23 -35.99 19.86 -38.22
CA ASN A 23 -35.38 20.68 -37.17
C ASN A 23 -33.83 20.62 -37.14
N THR A 24 -33.19 21.34 -38.07
CA THR A 24 -31.73 21.45 -38.27
C THR A 24 -31.04 22.02 -37.04
N THR A 25 -31.72 22.90 -36.32
CA THR A 25 -31.29 23.46 -35.04
C THR A 25 -31.10 22.37 -33.98
N GLY A 26 -31.98 21.36 -33.95
CA GLY A 26 -31.90 20.21 -33.04
C GLY A 26 -30.71 19.27 -33.30
N CYS A 27 -30.46 18.89 -34.56
CA CYS A 27 -29.28 18.06 -34.90
C CYS A 27 -27.96 18.86 -34.73
N VAL A 28 -27.92 20.17 -35.02
CA VAL A 28 -26.73 21.00 -34.79
C VAL A 28 -26.44 21.15 -33.29
N MET A 29 -27.46 21.39 -32.46
CA MET A 29 -27.31 21.48 -31.00
C MET A 29 -26.90 20.13 -30.40
N ALA A 30 -27.47 19.01 -30.86
CA ALA A 30 -27.07 17.66 -30.48
C ALA A 30 -25.62 17.37 -30.90
N SER A 31 -25.20 17.76 -32.11
CA SER A 31 -23.81 17.61 -32.55
C SER A 31 -22.85 18.44 -31.71
N ARG A 32 -23.19 19.69 -31.36
CA ARG A 32 -22.38 20.56 -30.47
C ARG A 32 -22.35 20.05 -29.03
N LEU A 33 -23.42 19.44 -28.53
CA LEU A 33 -23.46 18.80 -27.22
C LEU A 33 -22.59 17.52 -27.20
N ILE A 34 -22.60 16.74 -28.27
CA ILE A 34 -21.73 15.57 -28.42
C ILE A 34 -20.25 15.99 -28.59
N ASP A 35 -19.99 17.06 -29.34
CA ASP A 35 -18.64 17.62 -29.60
C ASP A 35 -18.07 18.31 -28.33
N SER A 36 -18.90 19.00 -27.55
CA SER A 36 -18.49 19.54 -26.24
C SER A 36 -18.26 18.45 -25.19
N GLN A 37 -19.02 17.35 -25.20
CA GLN A 37 -18.74 16.17 -24.36
C GLN A 37 -17.49 15.40 -24.79
N THR A 38 -17.14 15.38 -26.09
CA THR A 38 -15.90 14.76 -26.58
C THR A 38 -14.64 15.62 -26.38
N ARG A 39 -14.79 16.94 -26.15
CA ARG A 39 -13.68 17.89 -25.92
C ARG A 39 -13.41 18.24 -24.45
N ALA A 40 -14.20 17.78 -23.49
CA ALA A 40 -14.01 18.12 -22.09
C ALA A 40 -12.73 17.47 -21.53
N HIS A 41 -11.59 18.14 -21.70
CA HIS A 41 -10.32 17.74 -21.11
C HIS A 41 -10.45 17.64 -19.59
N LEU A 42 -10.04 16.51 -19.02
CA LEU A 42 -9.98 16.35 -17.57
C LEU A 42 -9.06 17.43 -16.98
N SER A 43 -9.62 18.33 -16.16
CA SER A 43 -8.89 19.42 -15.55
C SER A 43 -8.01 18.92 -14.40
N LEU A 44 -6.84 19.56 -14.21
CA LEU A 44 -5.96 19.27 -13.08
C LEU A 44 -6.66 19.48 -11.74
N ARG A 45 -7.56 20.47 -11.66
CA ARG A 45 -8.38 20.73 -10.46
C ARG A 45 -9.23 19.52 -10.07
N ARG A 46 -9.84 18.84 -11.04
CA ARG A 46 -10.62 17.62 -10.79
C ARG A 46 -9.72 16.48 -10.31
N ILE A 47 -8.55 16.31 -10.92
CA ILE A 47 -7.56 15.30 -10.49
C ILE A 47 -7.13 15.56 -9.05
N VAL A 48 -6.74 16.79 -8.70
CA VAL A 48 -6.33 17.17 -7.34
C VAL A 48 -7.45 16.92 -6.33
N HIS A 49 -8.70 17.27 -6.66
CA HIS A 49 -9.84 17.05 -5.78
C HIS A 49 -10.11 15.56 -5.52
N THR A 50 -9.91 14.70 -6.51
CA THR A 50 -9.99 13.23 -6.33
C THR A 50 -8.76 12.68 -5.60
N TRP A 51 -7.57 13.22 -5.85
CA TRP A 51 -6.30 12.72 -5.35
C TRP A 51 -6.03 13.07 -3.88
N TRP A 52 -6.38 14.28 -3.43
CA TRP A 52 -6.03 14.76 -2.10
C TRP A 52 -6.62 13.92 -0.96
N PRO A 53 -7.92 13.56 -0.96
CA PRO A 53 -8.49 12.70 0.10
C PRO A 53 -7.86 11.30 0.15
N LEU A 54 -7.53 10.74 -1.02
CA LEU A 54 -6.88 9.43 -1.12
C LEU A 54 -5.45 9.50 -0.58
N THR A 55 -4.71 10.54 -0.93
CA THR A 55 -3.36 10.79 -0.40
C THR A 55 -3.39 10.97 1.10
N ALA A 56 -4.32 11.76 1.64
CA ALA A 56 -4.49 11.92 3.08
C ALA A 56 -4.73 10.57 3.78
N SER A 57 -5.54 9.68 3.15
CA SER A 57 -5.78 8.33 3.66
C SER A 57 -4.50 7.49 3.68
N TRP A 58 -3.69 7.53 2.61
CA TRP A 58 -2.39 6.84 2.55
C TRP A 58 -1.39 7.41 3.56
N MET A 59 -1.35 8.74 3.75
CA MET A 59 -0.51 9.39 4.76
C MET A 59 -0.90 8.98 6.19
N MET A 60 -2.20 8.88 6.49
CA MET A 60 -2.67 8.36 7.78
C MET A 60 -2.20 6.92 8.03
N MET A 61 -2.06 6.10 6.99
CA MET A 61 -1.53 4.75 7.13
C MET A 61 -0.02 4.73 7.31
N THR A 62 0.73 5.57 6.58
CA THR A 62 2.20 5.55 6.58
C THR A 62 2.83 6.30 7.76
N ILE A 63 2.17 7.32 8.31
CA ILE A 63 2.71 8.17 9.38
C ILE A 63 2.94 7.43 10.71
N GLU A 64 2.21 6.34 10.95
CA GLU A 64 2.36 5.51 12.16
C GLU A 64 3.80 5.02 12.34
N GLY A 65 4.46 4.58 11.25
CA GLY A 65 5.83 4.08 11.30
C GLY A 65 6.81 5.13 11.85
N PRO A 66 6.92 6.33 11.23
CA PRO A 66 7.71 7.44 11.74
C PRO A 66 7.39 7.84 13.19
N LEU A 67 6.10 7.84 13.59
CA LEU A 67 5.72 8.17 14.98
C LEU A 67 6.29 7.16 15.98
N ILE A 68 6.17 5.86 15.69
CA ILE A 68 6.74 4.81 16.56
C ILE A 68 8.27 4.92 16.61
N VAL A 69 8.92 5.17 15.48
CA VAL A 69 10.39 5.36 15.44
C VAL A 69 10.81 6.55 16.29
N ALA A 70 10.14 7.69 16.13
CA ALA A 70 10.40 8.91 16.89
C ALA A 70 10.25 8.69 18.41
N MET A 71 9.26 7.91 18.83
CA MET A 71 9.06 7.53 20.22
C MET A 71 10.21 6.65 20.73
N VAL A 72 10.54 5.56 20.02
CA VAL A 72 11.59 4.62 20.43
C VAL A 72 12.95 5.30 20.54
N ALA A 73 13.24 6.23 19.63
CA ALA A 73 14.49 6.96 19.62
C ALA A 73 14.71 7.85 20.86
N ARG A 74 13.63 8.25 21.53
CA ARG A 74 13.66 9.05 22.77
C ARG A 74 13.80 8.22 24.04
N LEU A 75 13.65 6.90 23.94
CA LEU A 75 13.73 5.98 25.07
C LEU A 75 15.16 5.41 25.22
N PRO A 76 15.50 4.81 26.38
CA PRO A 76 16.80 4.20 26.62
C PRO A 76 17.17 3.13 25.59
N ALA A 77 18.47 2.95 25.35
CA ALA A 77 19.01 1.95 24.41
C ALA A 77 18.36 2.01 23.01
N SER A 78 18.09 3.22 22.50
CA SER A 78 17.34 3.44 21.26
C SER A 78 17.94 2.74 20.04
N ALA A 79 19.26 2.66 19.92
CA ALA A 79 19.94 1.93 18.85
C ALA A 79 19.50 0.46 18.78
N ILE A 80 19.61 -0.24 19.90
CA ILE A 80 19.23 -1.65 20.05
C ILE A 80 17.72 -1.81 19.84
N ASN A 81 16.91 -0.93 20.44
CA ASN A 81 15.46 -1.01 20.34
C ASN A 81 14.94 -0.74 18.91
N LEU A 82 15.52 0.20 18.18
CA LEU A 82 15.19 0.46 16.77
C LEU A 82 15.61 -0.71 15.88
N ALA A 83 16.80 -1.27 16.11
CA ALA A 83 17.30 -2.42 15.37
C ALA A 83 16.48 -3.69 15.64
N ALA A 84 16.08 -3.93 16.89
CA ALA A 84 15.18 -5.03 17.25
C ALA A 84 13.78 -4.84 16.64
N LEU A 85 13.24 -3.61 16.69
CA LEU A 85 11.94 -3.28 16.10
C LEU A 85 11.92 -3.52 14.59
N GLY A 86 12.91 -3.01 13.87
CA GLY A 86 13.01 -3.14 12.42
C GLY A 86 13.42 -4.54 11.96
N GLY A 87 14.50 -5.06 12.55
CA GLY A 87 15.16 -6.29 12.12
C GLY A 87 14.45 -7.57 12.55
N ILE A 88 13.70 -7.56 13.65
CA ILE A 88 13.03 -8.76 14.15
C ILE A 88 11.52 -8.54 14.22
N VAL A 89 11.06 -7.61 15.06
CA VAL A 89 9.64 -7.51 15.42
C VAL A 89 8.78 -7.25 14.18
N ARG A 90 9.06 -6.18 13.43
CA ARG A 90 8.30 -5.84 12.21
C ARG A 90 8.56 -6.83 11.08
N ALA A 91 9.81 -7.26 10.91
CA ALA A 91 10.18 -8.20 9.85
C ALA A 91 9.41 -9.52 9.96
N LEU A 92 9.42 -10.15 11.14
CA LEU A 92 8.75 -11.42 11.36
C LEU A 92 7.24 -11.26 11.52
N THR A 93 6.77 -10.27 12.29
CA THR A 93 5.32 -10.06 12.50
C THR A 93 4.60 -9.84 11.17
N PHE A 94 5.11 -8.96 10.31
CA PHE A 94 4.47 -8.68 9.03
C PHE A 94 4.58 -9.86 8.05
N ALA A 95 5.66 -10.63 8.08
CA ALA A 95 5.79 -11.84 7.27
C ALA A 95 4.74 -12.89 7.68
N ILE A 96 4.54 -13.13 8.98
CA ILE A 96 3.54 -14.08 9.49
C ILE A 96 2.12 -13.56 9.24
N GLU A 97 1.87 -12.26 9.38
CA GLU A 97 0.58 -11.63 9.14
C GLU A 97 0.22 -11.56 7.64
N SER A 98 1.20 -11.56 6.76
CA SER A 98 1.01 -11.28 5.33
C SER A 98 -0.12 -12.06 4.64
N PRO A 99 -0.42 -13.35 4.95
CA PRO A 99 -1.53 -14.05 4.31
C PRO A 99 -2.90 -13.44 4.66
N ILE A 100 -3.04 -12.83 5.85
CA ILE A 100 -4.28 -12.28 6.40
C ILE A 100 -4.64 -10.91 5.82
N LEU A 101 -3.66 -10.13 5.36
CA LEU A 101 -3.86 -8.75 4.92
C LEU A 101 -4.97 -8.60 3.86
N MET A 102 -5.14 -9.62 3.03
CA MET A 102 -6.14 -9.66 1.96
C MET A 102 -7.55 -10.01 2.42
N LEU A 103 -7.79 -10.25 3.72
CA LEU A 103 -9.14 -10.45 4.27
C LEU A 103 -10.06 -9.26 4.02
N LEU A 104 -9.52 -8.04 3.93
CA LEU A 104 -10.29 -6.84 3.57
C LEU A 104 -10.99 -7.02 2.22
N SER A 105 -10.21 -7.31 1.18
CA SER A 105 -10.70 -7.48 -0.18
C SER A 105 -11.59 -8.72 -0.30
N ALA A 106 -11.21 -9.81 0.36
CA ALA A 106 -12.01 -11.04 0.36
C ALA A 106 -13.38 -10.84 1.02
N SER A 107 -13.43 -10.18 2.16
CA SER A 107 -14.68 -9.87 2.86
C SER A 107 -15.55 -8.89 2.08
N ALA A 108 -14.96 -7.88 1.44
CA ALA A 108 -15.71 -6.97 0.57
C ALA A 108 -16.33 -7.68 -0.65
N ALA A 109 -15.64 -8.68 -1.20
CA ALA A 109 -16.11 -9.43 -2.37
C ALA A 109 -17.14 -10.53 -2.02
N LEU A 110 -16.95 -11.21 -0.89
CA LEU A 110 -17.64 -12.48 -0.59
C LEU A 110 -18.72 -12.37 0.50
N SER A 111 -18.72 -11.34 1.36
CA SER A 111 -19.74 -11.18 2.42
C SER A 111 -21.07 -10.66 1.86
N LYS A 112 -21.68 -11.38 0.92
CA LYS A 112 -22.86 -10.92 0.17
C LYS A 112 -24.17 -11.04 0.95
N ASP A 113 -24.29 -12.10 1.72
CA ASP A 113 -25.45 -12.45 2.54
C ASP A 113 -24.98 -13.04 3.87
N TRP A 114 -25.94 -13.42 4.72
CA TRP A 114 -25.66 -13.92 6.06
C TRP A 114 -24.90 -15.25 6.07
N ASP A 115 -25.20 -16.17 5.15
CA ASP A 115 -24.56 -17.49 5.12
C ASP A 115 -23.12 -17.40 4.63
N ALA A 116 -22.87 -16.62 3.57
CA ALA A 116 -21.53 -16.32 3.10
C ALA A 116 -20.71 -15.60 4.20
N TYR A 117 -21.31 -14.63 4.91
CA TYR A 117 -20.68 -13.96 6.04
C TYR A 117 -20.31 -14.94 7.16
N ARG A 118 -21.22 -15.83 7.58
CA ARG A 118 -20.96 -16.81 8.65
C ARG A 118 -19.83 -17.75 8.28
N ARG A 119 -19.85 -18.31 7.06
CA ARG A 119 -18.80 -19.22 6.59
C ARG A 119 -17.45 -18.50 6.50
N LEU A 120 -17.42 -17.29 5.94
CA LEU A 120 -16.20 -16.50 5.85
C LEU A 120 -15.66 -16.08 7.23
N ARG A 121 -16.54 -15.74 8.18
CA ARG A 121 -16.16 -15.49 9.59
C ARG A 121 -15.50 -16.73 10.19
N THR A 122 -16.06 -17.92 9.97
CA THR A 122 -15.47 -19.17 10.42
C THR A 122 -14.07 -19.36 9.82
N TYR A 123 -13.90 -19.21 8.50
CA TYR A 123 -12.58 -19.35 7.86
C TYR A 123 -11.57 -18.31 8.35
N THR A 124 -12.04 -17.09 8.61
CA THR A 124 -11.21 -16.03 9.23
C THR A 124 -10.75 -16.42 10.62
N VAL A 125 -11.64 -16.97 11.46
CA VAL A 125 -11.27 -17.43 12.81
C VAL A 125 -10.26 -18.58 12.75
N TRP A 126 -10.44 -19.56 11.85
CA TRP A 126 -9.44 -20.61 11.63
C TRP A 126 -8.07 -20.03 11.23
N GLY A 127 -8.05 -19.08 10.29
CA GLY A 127 -6.82 -18.40 9.89
C GLY A 127 -6.15 -17.62 11.03
N ILE A 128 -6.94 -16.94 11.87
CA ILE A 128 -6.46 -16.26 13.08
C ILE A 128 -5.82 -17.27 14.03
N LEU A 129 -6.50 -18.36 14.35
CA LEU A 129 -5.99 -19.37 15.28
C LEU A 129 -4.68 -19.98 14.78
N ILE A 130 -4.63 -20.38 13.50
CA ILE A 130 -3.43 -20.98 12.91
C ILE A 130 -2.25 -20.01 12.92
N LEU A 131 -2.42 -18.79 12.42
CA LEU A 131 -1.30 -17.85 12.29
C LEU A 131 -0.89 -17.24 13.63
N THR A 132 -1.83 -17.09 14.57
CA THR A 132 -1.51 -16.70 15.96
C THR A 132 -0.73 -17.82 16.64
N ALA A 133 -1.10 -19.10 16.43
CA ALA A 133 -0.35 -20.24 16.95
C ALA A 133 1.06 -20.30 16.35
N VAL A 134 1.23 -20.08 15.04
CA VAL A 134 2.55 -19.98 14.40
C VAL A 134 3.38 -18.85 15.01
N HIS A 135 2.80 -17.66 15.19
CA HIS A 135 3.48 -16.54 15.84
C HIS A 135 3.88 -16.89 17.27
N ALA A 136 2.96 -17.44 18.07
CA ALA A 136 3.21 -17.82 19.44
C ALA A 136 4.29 -18.91 19.56
N ILE A 137 4.27 -19.93 18.69
CA ILE A 137 5.30 -20.97 18.64
C ILE A 137 6.65 -20.31 18.36
N ILE A 138 6.75 -19.42 17.37
CA ILE A 138 8.01 -18.73 17.07
C ILE A 138 8.45 -17.86 18.25
N ALA A 139 7.56 -17.12 18.92
CA ALA A 139 7.95 -16.18 19.98
C ALA A 139 8.29 -16.87 21.32
N PHE A 140 7.50 -17.86 21.72
CA PHE A 140 7.57 -18.48 23.05
C PHE A 140 8.45 -19.74 23.11
N THR A 141 8.83 -20.34 21.98
CA THR A 141 9.66 -21.57 21.96
C THR A 141 11.09 -21.31 21.44
N PRO A 142 12.01 -22.28 21.58
CA PRO A 142 13.36 -22.18 21.02
C PRO A 142 13.43 -22.00 19.49
N VAL A 143 12.33 -22.23 18.76
CA VAL A 143 12.21 -21.92 17.32
C VAL A 143 12.59 -20.45 17.05
N TYR A 144 12.32 -19.56 18.00
CA TYR A 144 12.76 -18.17 17.96
C TYR A 144 14.24 -18.02 17.59
N TYR A 145 15.11 -18.79 18.25
CA TYR A 145 16.55 -18.69 18.08
C TYR A 145 17.02 -19.31 16.77
N LEU A 146 16.34 -20.36 16.27
CA LEU A 146 16.61 -20.92 14.95
C LEU A 146 16.35 -19.87 13.86
N VAL A 147 15.24 -19.15 13.97
CA VAL A 147 14.89 -18.09 13.01
C VAL A 147 15.81 -16.88 13.16
N THR A 148 16.03 -16.38 14.37
CA THR A 148 16.76 -15.12 14.56
C THR A 148 18.28 -15.27 14.45
N ARG A 149 18.87 -16.33 15.03
CA ARG A 149 20.32 -16.60 14.91
C ARG A 149 20.68 -17.28 13.60
N GLY A 150 19.87 -18.26 13.17
CA GLY A 150 20.15 -19.03 11.96
C GLY A 150 19.71 -18.31 10.69
N LEU A 151 18.39 -18.16 10.51
CA LEU A 151 17.82 -17.64 9.25
C LEU A 151 18.10 -16.15 9.04
N ILE A 152 17.95 -15.32 10.07
CA ILE A 152 18.22 -13.88 9.98
C ILE A 152 19.72 -13.60 10.18
N GLY A 153 20.37 -14.26 11.14
CA GLY A 153 21.74 -13.92 11.53
C GLY A 153 21.80 -12.62 12.33
N ALA A 154 20.75 -12.32 13.09
CA ALA A 154 20.62 -11.08 13.84
C ALA A 154 21.75 -10.90 14.88
N PRO A 155 22.26 -9.66 15.08
CA PRO A 155 23.21 -9.36 16.14
C PRO A 155 22.69 -9.79 17.52
N ALA A 156 23.58 -10.27 18.40
CA ALA A 156 23.21 -10.85 19.69
C ALA A 156 22.41 -9.86 20.56
N GLU A 157 22.72 -8.57 20.45
CA GLU A 157 22.15 -7.47 21.22
C GLU A 157 20.65 -7.29 20.96
N ILE A 158 20.16 -7.66 19.76
CA ILE A 158 18.76 -7.43 19.38
C ILE A 158 17.88 -8.67 19.56
N ILE A 159 18.46 -9.84 19.83
CA ILE A 159 17.74 -11.12 19.95
C ILE A 159 16.74 -11.06 21.11
N GLU A 160 17.18 -10.83 22.34
CA GLU A 160 16.24 -10.83 23.47
C GLU A 160 15.24 -9.66 23.45
N PRO A 161 15.65 -8.41 23.13
CA PRO A 161 14.68 -7.32 22.94
C PRO A 161 13.65 -7.64 21.83
N GLY A 162 14.11 -8.22 20.73
CA GLY A 162 13.26 -8.65 19.63
C GLY A 162 12.26 -9.73 20.05
N ARG A 163 12.68 -10.67 20.92
CA ARG A 163 11.83 -11.75 21.44
C ARG A 163 10.68 -11.19 22.27
N ILE A 164 10.99 -10.27 23.17
CA ILE A 164 9.99 -9.58 24.00
C ILE A 164 8.99 -8.85 23.11
N GLY A 165 9.47 -8.12 22.09
CA GLY A 165 8.61 -7.46 21.12
C GLY A 165 7.67 -8.44 20.40
N MET A 166 8.19 -9.57 19.93
CA MET A 166 7.41 -10.63 19.27
C MET A 166 6.33 -11.21 20.20
N MET A 167 6.66 -11.48 21.46
CA MET A 167 5.69 -11.97 22.46
C MET A 167 4.52 -10.99 22.66
N ILE A 168 4.81 -9.69 22.74
CA ILE A 168 3.79 -8.64 22.90
C ILE A 168 2.92 -8.51 21.65
N THR A 169 3.48 -8.72 20.46
CA THR A 169 2.76 -8.61 19.18
C THR A 169 1.95 -9.86 18.79
N VAL A 170 1.91 -10.92 19.60
CA VAL A 170 1.04 -12.08 19.32
C VAL A 170 -0.44 -11.70 19.14
N PRO A 171 -1.08 -10.95 20.06
CA PRO A 171 -2.48 -10.50 19.88
C PRO A 171 -2.68 -9.51 18.71
N TYR A 172 -1.62 -8.82 18.26
CA TYR A 172 -1.71 -7.88 17.14
C TYR A 172 -2.22 -8.56 15.86
N LEU A 173 -1.73 -9.77 15.55
CA LEU A 173 -2.13 -10.50 14.35
C LEU A 173 -3.63 -10.80 14.33
N ALA A 174 -4.17 -11.29 15.46
CA ALA A 174 -5.59 -11.56 15.60
C ALA A 174 -6.42 -10.28 15.46
N ALA A 175 -5.98 -9.18 16.06
CA ALA A 175 -6.64 -7.88 15.96
C ALA A 175 -6.65 -7.35 14.52
N VAL A 176 -5.54 -7.47 13.77
CA VAL A 176 -5.50 -7.04 12.36
C VAL A 176 -6.47 -7.87 11.52
N ALA A 177 -6.45 -9.20 11.65
CA ALA A 177 -7.30 -10.08 10.88
C ALA A 177 -8.78 -9.77 11.07
N TYR A 178 -9.18 -9.67 12.34
CA TYR A 178 -10.55 -9.38 12.73
C TYR A 178 -11.00 -8.01 12.23
N ARG A 179 -10.13 -7.00 12.38
CA ARG A 179 -10.36 -5.66 11.84
C ARG A 179 -10.53 -5.68 10.32
N ARG A 180 -9.59 -6.28 9.59
CA ARG A 180 -9.59 -6.33 8.10
C ARG A 180 -10.84 -7.03 7.58
N PHE A 181 -11.23 -8.15 8.18
CA PHE A 181 -12.47 -8.85 7.84
C PHE A 181 -13.70 -7.95 7.99
N ASN A 182 -13.86 -7.28 9.13
CA ASN A 182 -15.02 -6.42 9.40
C ASN A 182 -14.99 -5.12 8.57
N GLN A 183 -13.81 -4.55 8.30
CA GLN A 183 -13.66 -3.43 7.38
C GLN A 183 -14.17 -3.80 5.97
N GLY A 184 -13.93 -5.03 5.50
CA GLY A 184 -14.41 -5.48 4.20
C GLY A 184 -15.94 -5.52 4.12
N VAL A 185 -16.60 -5.97 5.21
CA VAL A 185 -18.08 -5.92 5.30
C VAL A 185 -18.57 -4.48 5.24
N LEU A 186 -17.98 -3.57 6.03
CA LEU A 186 -18.36 -2.16 6.02
C LEU A 186 -18.21 -1.55 4.62
N ILE A 187 -17.12 -1.84 3.92
CA ILE A 187 -16.89 -1.34 2.56
C ILE A 187 -17.97 -1.85 1.60
N ARG A 188 -18.27 -3.16 1.62
CA ARG A 188 -19.26 -3.75 0.72
C ARG A 188 -20.63 -3.09 0.84
N PHE A 189 -21.03 -2.80 2.07
CA PHE A 189 -22.32 -2.19 2.38
C PHE A 189 -22.28 -0.66 2.41
N GLY A 190 -21.23 0.00 1.86
CA GLY A 190 -21.19 1.45 1.66
C GLY A 190 -20.77 2.29 2.88
N HIS A 191 -20.19 1.68 3.92
CA HIS A 191 -19.79 2.33 5.17
C HIS A 191 -18.27 2.60 5.25
N SER A 192 -17.61 2.89 4.12
CA SER A 192 -16.15 3.11 4.04
C SER A 192 -15.64 4.26 4.92
N ARG A 193 -16.46 5.28 5.20
CA ARG A 193 -16.11 6.38 6.12
C ARG A 193 -15.81 5.89 7.54
N ALA A 194 -16.48 4.83 8.00
CA ALA A 194 -16.20 4.22 9.30
C ALA A 194 -14.81 3.58 9.33
N VAL A 195 -14.30 3.07 8.20
CA VAL A 195 -12.94 2.54 8.11
C VAL A 195 -11.91 3.64 8.33
N ALA A 196 -12.06 4.77 7.65
CA ALA A 196 -11.16 5.92 7.81
C ALA A 196 -11.20 6.50 9.25
N ALA A 197 -12.39 6.61 9.84
CA ALA A 197 -12.55 7.06 11.23
C ALA A 197 -11.84 6.12 12.22
N GLY A 198 -11.90 4.80 11.98
CA GLY A 198 -11.17 3.81 12.78
C GLY A 198 -9.65 4.01 12.71
N THR A 199 -9.11 4.26 11.51
CA THR A 199 -7.68 4.55 11.35
C THR A 199 -7.28 5.86 12.03
N GLY A 200 -8.15 6.88 12.03
CA GLY A 200 -7.95 8.10 12.81
C GLY A 200 -7.89 7.83 14.32
N LEU A 201 -8.82 7.04 14.84
CA LEU A 201 -8.82 6.61 16.26
C LEU A 201 -7.56 5.82 16.62
N ARG A 202 -7.07 4.96 15.72
CA ARG A 202 -5.78 4.28 15.89
C ARG A 202 -4.63 5.27 16.06
N LEU A 203 -4.54 6.29 15.20
CA LEU A 203 -3.48 7.30 15.29
C LEU A 203 -3.55 8.07 16.61
N VAL A 204 -4.74 8.45 17.07
CA VAL A 204 -4.93 9.08 18.39
C VAL A 204 -4.44 8.15 19.51
N THR A 205 -4.76 6.85 19.43
CA THR A 205 -4.30 5.85 20.41
C THR A 205 -2.78 5.73 20.40
N VAL A 206 -2.16 5.69 19.21
CA VAL A 206 -0.70 5.66 19.05
C VAL A 206 -0.05 6.88 19.70
N LEU A 207 -0.59 8.08 19.46
CA LEU A 207 -0.09 9.32 20.06
C LEU A 207 -0.24 9.33 21.58
N ALA A 208 -1.35 8.81 22.11
CA ALA A 208 -1.58 8.72 23.55
C ALA A 208 -0.59 7.77 24.24
N ILE A 209 -0.36 6.57 23.67
CA ILE A 209 0.61 5.61 24.22
C ILE A 209 2.03 6.18 24.10
N MET A 210 2.34 6.85 22.98
CA MET A 210 3.62 7.53 22.81
C MET A 210 3.85 8.59 23.88
N ALA A 211 2.85 9.44 24.17
CA ALA A 211 2.96 10.41 25.26
C ALA A 211 3.19 9.72 26.61
N GLY A 212 2.45 8.65 26.92
CA GLY A 212 2.63 7.88 28.15
C GLY A 212 4.01 7.22 28.26
N GLY A 213 4.52 6.63 27.18
CA GLY A 213 5.85 6.01 27.15
C GLY A 213 6.97 7.04 27.39
N LEU A 214 6.83 8.24 26.84
CA LEU A 214 7.76 9.34 27.08
C LEU A 214 7.73 9.83 28.52
N LEU A 215 6.57 9.85 29.19
CA LEU A 215 6.48 10.25 30.60
C LEU A 215 7.18 9.25 31.53
N LEU A 216 7.15 7.96 31.19
CA LEU A 216 7.70 6.90 32.04
C LEU A 216 9.23 6.78 31.99
N HIS A 217 9.92 7.36 31.00
CA HIS A 217 11.39 7.49 30.78
C HIS A 217 12.30 6.25 30.92
N SER A 218 11.95 5.26 31.75
CA SER A 218 12.69 4.02 32.03
C SER A 218 12.18 2.81 31.23
N ALA A 219 11.08 2.98 30.50
CA ALA A 219 10.49 1.89 29.72
C ALA A 219 11.37 1.51 28.52
N SER A 220 11.49 0.20 28.26
CA SER A 220 12.20 -0.31 27.07
C SER A 220 11.48 0.10 25.78
N GLY A 221 12.22 0.69 24.84
CA GLY A 221 11.68 1.20 23.59
C GLY A 221 10.94 0.14 22.77
N VAL A 222 11.44 -1.09 22.70
CA VAL A 222 10.79 -2.18 21.95
C VAL A 222 9.45 -2.59 22.58
N ILE A 223 9.35 -2.56 23.92
CA ILE A 223 8.11 -2.87 24.65
C ILE A 223 7.05 -1.82 24.32
N VAL A 224 7.41 -0.53 24.46
CA VAL A 224 6.48 0.57 24.16
C VAL A 224 6.07 0.52 22.69
N ALA A 225 6.97 0.25 21.75
CA ALA A 225 6.64 0.11 20.33
C ALA A 225 5.66 -1.04 20.06
N ALA A 226 5.93 -2.23 20.60
CA ALA A 226 5.09 -3.40 20.43
C ALA A 226 3.69 -3.19 21.05
N LEU A 227 3.61 -2.55 22.22
CA LEU A 227 2.34 -2.17 22.86
C LEU A 227 1.59 -1.15 22.00
N THR A 228 2.27 -0.12 21.50
CA THR A 228 1.68 0.91 20.63
C THR A 228 1.04 0.28 19.40
N MET A 229 1.73 -0.64 18.71
CA MET A 229 1.20 -1.37 17.56
C MET A 229 -0.02 -2.21 17.94
N THR A 230 0.11 -3.00 19.01
CA THR A 230 -0.91 -3.96 19.45
C THR A 230 -2.18 -3.27 19.94
N VAL A 231 -2.06 -2.34 20.88
CA VAL A 231 -3.20 -1.61 21.45
C VAL A 231 -3.83 -0.71 20.41
N GLY A 232 -3.05 -0.01 19.60
CA GLY A 232 -3.57 0.85 18.53
C GLY A 232 -4.49 0.09 17.58
N VAL A 233 -4.05 -1.06 17.06
CA VAL A 233 -4.90 -1.89 16.19
C VAL A 233 -6.04 -2.55 16.93
N THR A 234 -5.87 -2.94 18.20
CA THR A 234 -6.96 -3.53 19.01
C THR A 234 -8.08 -2.53 19.26
N VAL A 235 -7.76 -1.27 19.54
CA VAL A 235 -8.74 -0.19 19.68
C VAL A 235 -9.47 0.04 18.36
N GLU A 236 -8.74 0.08 17.24
CA GLU A 236 -9.36 0.18 15.92
C GLU A 236 -10.29 -1.00 15.62
N ALA A 237 -9.85 -2.23 15.89
CA ALA A 237 -10.63 -3.45 15.70
C ALA A 237 -11.93 -3.41 16.51
N SER A 238 -11.85 -2.97 17.77
CA SER A 238 -13.00 -2.82 18.68
C SER A 238 -13.99 -1.77 18.18
N TYR A 239 -13.48 -0.64 17.68
CA TYR A 239 -14.31 0.39 17.07
C TYR A 239 -15.02 -0.14 15.81
N ILE A 240 -14.28 -0.77 14.91
CA ILE A 240 -14.83 -1.34 13.67
C ILE A 240 -15.88 -2.41 13.96
N GLU A 241 -15.68 -3.24 14.99
CA GLU A 241 -16.69 -4.20 15.43
C GLU A 241 -18.00 -3.50 15.84
N ARG A 242 -17.91 -2.45 16.66
CA ARG A 242 -19.10 -1.70 17.08
C ARG A 242 -19.83 -1.09 15.89
N ARG A 243 -19.10 -0.65 14.86
CA ARG A 243 -19.67 -0.08 13.63
C ARG A 243 -20.26 -1.13 12.69
N VAL A 244 -19.70 -2.35 12.63
CA VAL A 244 -20.20 -3.40 11.73
C VAL A 244 -21.43 -4.11 12.30
N ARG A 245 -21.57 -4.22 13.63
CA ARG A 245 -22.73 -4.86 14.31
C ARG A 245 -24.11 -4.41 13.78
N PRO A 246 -24.44 -3.10 13.66
CA PRO A 246 -25.73 -2.69 13.10
C PRO A 246 -25.88 -3.10 11.63
N VAL A 247 -24.83 -2.97 10.82
CA VAL A 247 -24.84 -3.38 9.39
C VAL A 247 -25.10 -4.88 9.25
N LEU A 248 -24.49 -5.72 10.11
CA LEU A 248 -24.75 -7.16 10.14
C LEU A 248 -26.22 -7.47 10.44
N ARG A 249 -26.83 -6.73 11.37
CA ARG A 249 -28.22 -6.97 11.78
C ARG A 249 -29.24 -6.52 10.74
N THR A 250 -29.02 -5.38 10.09
CA THR A 250 -30.02 -4.75 9.22
C THR A 250 -29.79 -5.03 7.74
N GLN A 251 -28.55 -5.06 7.27
CA GLN A 251 -28.24 -5.12 5.84
C GLN A 251 -27.75 -6.52 5.42
N VAL A 252 -26.84 -7.14 6.18
CA VAL A 252 -26.29 -8.45 5.81
C VAL A 252 -27.32 -9.56 6.01
N LYS A 253 -28.03 -9.55 7.14
CA LYS A 253 -29.14 -10.50 7.38
C LYS A 253 -30.37 -10.26 6.50
N GLY A 254 -30.60 -9.01 6.08
CA GLY A 254 -31.69 -8.65 5.20
C GLY A 254 -31.39 -8.84 3.71
N ALA A 255 -30.14 -9.15 3.35
CA ALA A 255 -29.74 -9.37 1.96
C ALA A 255 -30.32 -10.69 1.45
N ALA A 256 -30.77 -10.70 0.20
CA ALA A 256 -31.23 -11.91 -0.47
C ALA A 256 -30.11 -12.97 -0.50
N VAL A 257 -30.47 -14.23 -0.23
CA VAL A 257 -29.55 -15.36 -0.30
C VAL A 257 -29.11 -15.54 -1.76
N LEU A 258 -27.80 -15.46 -2.02
CA LEU A 258 -27.26 -15.59 -3.37
C LEU A 258 -26.61 -16.96 -3.55
N ALA A 259 -27.21 -17.80 -4.39
CA ALA A 259 -26.57 -19.03 -4.83
C ALA A 259 -25.37 -18.74 -5.76
N PRO A 260 -24.31 -19.55 -5.73
CA PRO A 260 -24.16 -20.78 -4.94
C PRO A 260 -23.32 -20.56 -3.66
N ASP A 261 -23.58 -21.36 -2.63
CA ASP A 261 -22.93 -21.27 -1.31
C ASP A 261 -21.40 -21.14 -1.35
N LEU A 262 -20.88 -20.34 -0.43
CA LEU A 262 -19.44 -20.21 -0.22
C LEU A 262 -18.88 -21.47 0.44
N THR A 263 -18.22 -22.35 -0.32
CA THR A 263 -17.51 -23.52 0.23
C THR A 263 -16.05 -23.19 0.55
N VAL A 264 -15.40 -23.99 1.40
CA VAL A 264 -13.95 -23.86 1.70
C VAL A 264 -13.13 -23.90 0.41
N GLN A 265 -13.44 -24.83 -0.51
CA GLN A 265 -12.74 -24.98 -1.78
C GLN A 265 -12.83 -23.72 -2.64
N ARG A 266 -14.03 -23.12 -2.75
CA ARG A 266 -14.23 -21.87 -3.49
C ARG A 266 -13.53 -20.69 -2.81
N PHE A 267 -13.60 -20.62 -1.48
CA PHE A 267 -12.87 -19.62 -0.71
C PHE A 267 -11.37 -19.74 -0.95
N LEU A 268 -10.76 -20.91 -0.80
CA LEU A 268 -9.33 -21.12 -0.99
C LEU A 268 -8.89 -20.84 -2.45
N LYS A 269 -9.67 -21.28 -3.44
CA LYS A 269 -9.41 -21.00 -4.86
C LYS A 269 -9.41 -19.49 -5.16
N PHE A 270 -10.25 -18.73 -4.48
CA PHE A 270 -10.29 -17.27 -4.58
C PHE A 270 -9.19 -16.58 -3.76
N TYR A 271 -8.96 -17.06 -2.53
CA TYR A 271 -8.16 -16.37 -1.53
C TYR A 271 -6.66 -16.64 -1.67
N ILE A 272 -6.25 -17.87 -1.97
CA ILE A 272 -4.82 -18.22 -2.06
C ILE A 272 -4.08 -17.33 -3.07
N PRO A 273 -4.54 -17.15 -4.32
CA PRO A 273 -3.83 -16.29 -5.26
C PRO A 273 -3.71 -14.84 -4.76
N LEU A 274 -4.76 -14.35 -4.10
CA LEU A 274 -4.79 -13.00 -3.55
C LEU A 274 -3.81 -12.86 -2.38
N ALA A 275 -3.84 -13.77 -1.41
CA ALA A 275 -2.94 -13.80 -0.26
C ALA A 275 -1.47 -13.99 -0.68
N MET A 276 -1.19 -14.77 -1.72
CA MET A 276 0.17 -14.93 -2.22
C MET A 276 0.79 -13.61 -2.71
N THR A 277 -0.03 -12.65 -3.17
CA THR A 277 0.49 -11.32 -3.54
C THR A 277 1.02 -10.56 -2.33
N SER A 278 0.30 -10.57 -1.20
CA SER A 278 0.76 -9.92 0.03
C SER A 278 1.92 -10.69 0.67
N VAL A 279 1.88 -12.03 0.65
CA VAL A 279 3.02 -12.85 1.11
C VAL A 279 4.29 -12.50 0.36
N ALA A 280 4.23 -12.44 -0.98
CA ALA A 280 5.39 -12.09 -1.80
C ALA A 280 5.96 -10.70 -1.46
N MET A 281 5.09 -9.72 -1.19
CA MET A 281 5.53 -8.35 -0.83
C MET A 281 6.15 -8.26 0.57
N TYR A 282 5.58 -8.95 1.56
CA TYR A 282 6.00 -8.81 2.95
C TYR A 282 7.11 -9.79 3.36
N LEU A 283 7.29 -10.89 2.62
CA LEU A 283 8.41 -11.81 2.84
C LEU A 283 9.77 -11.15 2.56
N MET A 284 9.79 -10.04 1.83
CA MET A 284 11.00 -9.23 1.67
C MET A 284 11.49 -8.59 2.96
N GLN A 285 10.63 -8.34 3.95
CA GLN A 285 11.05 -7.70 5.19
C GLN A 285 12.07 -8.55 5.97
N PRO A 286 11.82 -9.86 6.22
CA PRO A 286 12.85 -10.76 6.74
C PRO A 286 14.10 -10.88 5.86
N VAL A 287 13.95 -10.92 4.54
CA VAL A 287 15.10 -11.05 3.62
C VAL A 287 16.02 -9.84 3.71
N VAL A 288 15.44 -8.63 3.73
CA VAL A 288 16.18 -7.38 3.93
C VAL A 288 16.86 -7.41 5.30
N SER A 289 16.13 -7.70 6.38
CA SER A 289 16.72 -7.80 7.73
C SER A 289 17.90 -8.79 7.78
N ALA A 290 17.72 -9.97 7.18
CA ALA A 290 18.71 -11.02 7.14
C ALA A 290 19.95 -10.63 6.32
N ALA A 291 19.78 -9.84 5.26
CA ALA A 291 20.89 -9.29 4.49
C ALA A 291 21.64 -8.20 5.28
N LEU A 292 20.92 -7.24 5.88
CA LEU A 292 21.53 -6.19 6.72
C LEU A 292 22.30 -6.78 7.90
N SER A 293 21.79 -7.86 8.50
CA SER A 293 22.41 -8.51 9.64
C SER A 293 23.76 -9.18 9.31
N ARG A 294 23.97 -9.54 8.03
CA ARG A 294 25.19 -10.22 7.53
C ARG A 294 26.20 -9.29 6.87
N MET A 295 25.93 -7.99 6.85
CA MET A 295 26.81 -6.98 6.28
C MET A 295 27.45 -6.13 7.40
N PRO A 296 28.54 -5.40 7.10
CA PRO A 296 29.15 -4.47 8.06
C PRO A 296 28.15 -3.49 8.70
N ASP A 297 28.44 -3.13 9.96
CA ASP A 297 27.62 -2.29 10.84
C ASP A 297 26.15 -2.72 10.92
N ALA A 298 25.90 -4.02 11.07
CA ALA A 298 24.57 -4.62 11.14
C ALA A 298 23.62 -3.91 12.13
N LEU A 299 24.08 -3.66 13.36
CA LEU A 299 23.26 -3.01 14.39
C LEU A 299 22.82 -1.60 13.97
N ILE A 300 23.75 -0.78 13.49
CA ILE A 300 23.46 0.58 13.00
C ILE A 300 22.56 0.51 11.78
N SER A 301 22.84 -0.38 10.84
CA SER A 301 22.05 -0.54 9.62
C SER A 301 20.59 -0.88 9.93
N LEU A 302 20.36 -1.82 10.84
CA LEU A 302 19.02 -2.21 11.29
C LEU A 302 18.30 -1.09 12.06
N ALA A 303 19.04 -0.29 12.84
CA ALA A 303 18.47 0.86 13.56
C ALA A 303 18.09 2.02 12.62
N VAL A 304 18.87 2.24 11.55
CA VAL A 304 18.66 3.30 10.55
C VAL A 304 17.56 2.94 9.54
N TRP A 305 17.34 1.65 9.27
CA TRP A 305 16.37 1.21 8.28
C TRP A 305 14.95 1.75 8.49
N PRO A 306 14.31 1.61 9.68
CA PRO A 306 12.97 2.14 9.93
C PRO A 306 12.82 3.67 9.74
N PRO A 307 13.68 4.55 10.30
CA PRO A 307 13.52 5.99 10.10
C PRO A 307 13.67 6.42 8.63
N VAL A 308 14.64 5.86 7.90
CA VAL A 308 14.89 6.22 6.49
C VAL A 308 13.74 5.76 5.60
N MET A 309 13.34 4.49 5.71
CA MET A 309 12.23 3.97 4.90
C MET A 309 10.88 4.56 5.33
N GLY A 310 10.72 4.93 6.60
CA GLY A 310 9.50 5.57 7.11
C GLY A 310 9.22 6.92 6.45
N ILE A 311 10.22 7.82 6.39
CA ILE A 311 10.05 9.11 5.71
C ILE A 311 9.91 8.94 4.19
N ALA A 312 10.66 8.00 3.59
CA ALA A 312 10.55 7.71 2.17
C ALA A 312 9.15 7.20 1.80
N MET A 313 8.55 6.35 2.63
CA MET A 313 7.15 5.90 2.51
C MET A 313 6.14 7.03 2.67
N LEU A 314 6.36 7.93 3.63
CA LEU A 314 5.48 9.08 3.84
C LEU A 314 5.45 9.97 2.59
N LEU A 315 6.61 10.28 2.00
CA LEU A 315 6.72 11.01 0.74
C LEU A 315 6.09 10.27 -0.45
N ALA A 316 6.13 8.94 -0.44
CA ALA A 316 5.54 8.11 -1.49
C ALA A 316 4.00 8.02 -1.44
N SER A 317 3.36 8.48 -0.35
CA SER A 317 1.90 8.35 -0.14
C SER A 317 1.08 8.91 -1.29
N GLY A 318 1.50 10.05 -1.87
CA GLY A 318 0.85 10.64 -3.03
C GLY A 318 0.91 9.77 -4.28
N GLY A 319 2.01 9.02 -4.45
CA GLY A 319 2.17 8.07 -5.55
C GLY A 319 1.32 6.82 -5.39
N MET A 320 1.14 6.33 -4.16
CA MET A 320 0.26 5.18 -3.91
C MET A 320 -1.21 5.50 -4.23
N ALA A 321 -1.66 6.71 -3.87
CA ALA A 321 -2.99 7.20 -4.22
C ALA A 321 -3.24 7.30 -5.74
N MET A 322 -2.19 7.44 -6.56
CA MET A 322 -2.33 7.55 -8.02
C MET A 322 -2.97 6.32 -8.65
N VAL A 323 -2.79 5.12 -8.08
CA VAL A 323 -3.42 3.90 -8.61
C VAL A 323 -4.94 4.06 -8.64
N GLU A 324 -5.53 4.49 -7.51
CA GLU A 324 -6.97 4.67 -7.35
C GLU A 324 -7.50 5.85 -8.19
N VAL A 325 -6.74 6.95 -8.26
CA VAL A 325 -7.08 8.12 -9.09
C VAL A 325 -7.17 7.74 -10.56
N VAL A 326 -6.18 6.99 -11.07
CA VAL A 326 -6.15 6.55 -12.46
C VAL A 326 -7.30 5.59 -12.72
N VAL A 327 -7.50 4.57 -11.88
CA VAL A 327 -8.60 3.60 -12.05
C VAL A 327 -9.96 4.30 -12.11
N THR A 328 -10.15 5.37 -11.35
CA THR A 328 -11.41 6.13 -11.28
C THR A 328 -11.64 7.09 -12.45
N LEU A 329 -10.57 7.66 -13.02
CA LEU A 329 -10.68 8.75 -13.99
C LEU A 329 -10.39 8.32 -15.42
N LEU A 330 -9.76 7.16 -15.66
CA LEU A 330 -9.27 6.75 -16.97
C LEU A 330 -10.38 6.48 -18.02
N ASP A 331 -11.63 6.26 -17.62
CA ASP A 331 -12.79 6.02 -18.51
C ASP A 331 -13.11 7.17 -19.49
N GLN A 332 -12.57 8.37 -19.27
CA GLN A 332 -12.89 9.56 -20.06
C GLN A 332 -11.94 9.73 -21.27
N PRO A 333 -12.43 10.15 -22.46
CA PRO A 333 -11.59 10.40 -23.63
C PRO A 333 -10.43 11.36 -23.33
N ARG A 334 -9.22 11.08 -23.85
CA ARG A 334 -8.00 11.92 -23.72
C ARG A 334 -7.53 12.19 -22.28
N THR A 335 -7.99 11.41 -21.30
CA THR A 335 -7.67 11.60 -19.87
C THR A 335 -6.23 11.27 -19.51
N PHE A 336 -5.62 10.31 -20.19
CA PHE A 336 -4.26 9.88 -19.89
C PHE A 336 -3.23 11.02 -19.98
N ALA A 337 -3.40 11.96 -20.91
CA ALA A 337 -2.49 13.11 -21.03
C ALA A 337 -2.54 14.02 -19.79
N SER A 338 -3.74 14.30 -19.25
CA SER A 338 -3.90 15.07 -18.02
C SER A 338 -3.37 14.32 -16.80
N LEU A 339 -3.63 13.01 -16.70
CA LEU A 339 -3.07 12.16 -15.64
C LEU A 339 -1.54 12.11 -15.68
N ARG A 340 -0.95 12.01 -16.88
CA ARG A 340 0.51 12.05 -17.07
C ARG A 340 1.09 13.40 -16.66
N ARG A 341 0.47 14.52 -17.06
CA ARG A 341 0.88 15.87 -16.66
C ARG A 341 0.84 16.03 -15.13
N PHE A 342 -0.25 15.60 -14.49
CA PHE A 342 -0.37 15.61 -13.04
C PHE A 342 0.71 14.74 -12.38
N THR A 343 0.97 13.55 -12.91
CA THR A 343 2.01 12.64 -12.39
C THR A 343 3.39 13.27 -12.46
N VAL A 344 3.73 13.96 -13.56
CA VAL A 344 5.02 14.66 -13.71
C VAL A 344 5.15 15.81 -12.70
N LEU A 345 4.08 16.60 -12.49
CA LEU A 345 4.05 17.63 -11.45
C LEU A 345 4.26 17.02 -10.06
N LEU A 346 3.56 15.92 -9.76
CA LEU A 346 3.70 15.22 -8.49
C LEU A 346 5.11 14.66 -8.30
N MET A 347 5.71 14.08 -9.34
CA MET A 347 7.12 13.65 -9.31
C MET A 347 8.05 14.83 -9.00
N GLY A 348 7.84 15.99 -9.63
CA GLY A 348 8.62 17.20 -9.36
C GLY A 348 8.49 17.69 -7.93
N VAL A 349 7.27 17.73 -7.38
CA VAL A 349 7.02 18.11 -5.98
C VAL A 349 7.63 17.10 -5.01
N THR A 350 7.42 15.80 -5.23
CA THR A 350 8.01 14.74 -4.40
C THR A 350 9.54 14.77 -4.45
N ALA A 351 10.14 14.99 -5.62
CA ALA A 351 11.58 15.14 -5.77
C ALA A 351 12.10 16.38 -5.04
N LEU A 352 11.42 17.52 -5.20
CA LEU A 352 11.78 18.76 -4.50
C LEU A 352 11.74 18.58 -2.99
N LEU A 353 10.68 17.97 -2.44
CA LEU A 353 10.56 17.71 -1.01
C LEU A 353 11.65 16.74 -0.52
N ALA A 354 11.93 15.68 -1.28
CA ALA A 354 12.96 14.71 -0.93
C ALA A 354 14.36 15.34 -0.97
N VAL A 355 14.68 16.15 -2.00
CA VAL A 355 15.96 16.88 -2.09
C VAL A 355 16.06 17.93 -1.00
N ALA A 356 14.99 18.67 -0.72
CA ALA A 356 14.97 19.63 0.38
C ALA A 356 15.27 18.95 1.72
N LEU A 357 14.67 17.78 1.99
CA LEU A 357 14.99 16.97 3.17
C LEU A 357 16.44 16.48 3.18
N ALA A 358 17.00 16.07 2.04
CA ALA A 358 18.36 15.50 1.98
C ALA A 358 19.47 16.57 2.05
N ALA A 359 19.29 17.69 1.33
CA ALA A 359 20.33 18.69 1.08
C ALA A 359 20.31 19.89 2.04
N THR A 360 19.21 20.11 2.75
CA THR A 360 19.07 21.27 3.66
C THR A 360 19.13 20.83 5.13
N PRO A 361 19.23 21.78 6.09
CA PRO A 361 19.12 21.48 7.50
C PRO A 361 17.79 20.81 7.91
N LEU A 362 16.79 20.75 7.02
CA LEU A 362 15.55 20.02 7.25
C LEU A 362 15.78 18.52 7.51
N GLY A 363 16.79 17.91 6.87
CA GLY A 363 17.14 16.51 7.14
C GLY A 363 17.71 16.31 8.53
N ALA A 364 18.61 17.19 8.96
CA ALA A 364 19.15 17.19 10.31
C ALA A 364 18.06 17.48 11.34
N PHE A 365 17.13 18.39 11.05
CA PHE A 365 15.95 18.64 11.87
C PHE A 365 15.03 17.41 11.95
N TRP A 366 14.75 16.75 10.82
CA TRP A 366 13.88 15.59 10.77
C TRP A 366 14.49 14.39 11.49
N PHE A 367 15.71 13.99 11.15
CA PHE A 367 16.33 12.83 11.77
C PHE A 367 16.77 13.13 13.21
N GLY A 368 17.29 14.31 13.49
CA GLY A 368 17.81 14.68 14.82
C GLY A 368 16.74 15.15 15.81
N ARG A 369 15.78 16.00 15.41
CA ARG A 369 14.74 16.51 16.34
C ARG A 369 13.42 15.77 16.23
N VAL A 370 12.90 15.52 15.04
CA VAL A 370 11.60 14.85 14.89
C VAL A 370 11.74 13.38 15.25
N SER A 371 12.65 12.67 14.57
CA SER A 371 12.94 11.26 14.79
C SER A 371 13.81 11.02 16.01
N ALA A 372 14.41 12.06 16.61
CA ALA A 372 15.24 11.98 17.82
C ALA A 372 16.43 11.00 17.75
N LEU A 373 16.98 10.80 16.55
CA LEU A 373 18.16 9.97 16.37
C LEU A 373 19.39 10.68 16.98
N ARG A 374 20.26 9.89 17.61
CA ARG A 374 21.52 10.34 18.19
C ARG A 374 22.69 9.81 17.36
N GLU A 375 23.84 10.45 17.46
CA GLU A 375 25.04 9.91 16.82
C GLU A 375 25.46 8.56 17.41
N PRO A 376 26.00 7.63 16.60
CA PRO A 376 26.33 7.75 15.16
C PRO A 376 25.18 7.44 14.18
N ILE A 377 23.97 7.12 14.67
CA ILE A 377 22.83 6.69 13.83
C ILE A 377 22.31 7.84 12.97
N LEU A 378 22.31 9.06 13.52
CA LEU A 378 21.84 10.25 12.84
C LEU A 378 22.62 10.50 11.54
N ASP A 379 23.95 10.51 11.58
CA ASP A 379 24.75 10.74 10.38
C ASP A 379 24.57 9.63 9.34
N VAL A 380 24.52 8.36 9.75
CA VAL A 380 24.27 7.26 8.80
C VAL A 380 22.88 7.38 8.16
N ALA A 381 21.85 7.78 8.91
CA ALA A 381 20.51 7.99 8.39
C ALA A 381 20.46 9.12 7.33
N ARG A 382 21.17 10.22 7.55
CA ARG A 382 21.26 11.34 6.61
C ARG A 382 21.88 10.91 5.28
N HIS A 383 22.97 10.15 5.33
CA HIS A 383 23.62 9.63 4.12
C HIS A 383 22.78 8.55 3.44
N ALA A 384 22.16 7.65 4.19
CA ALA A 384 21.29 6.61 3.64
C ALA A 384 20.07 7.22 2.93
N PHE A 385 19.55 8.35 3.42
CA PHE A 385 18.42 9.03 2.78
C PHE A 385 18.75 9.59 1.39
N TRP A 386 20.00 9.98 1.13
CA TRP A 386 20.43 10.34 -0.23
C TRP A 386 20.26 9.19 -1.22
N VAL A 387 20.56 7.96 -0.79
CA VAL A 387 20.33 6.75 -1.60
C VAL A 387 18.83 6.51 -1.78
N ALA A 388 18.01 6.79 -0.77
CA ALA A 388 16.56 6.62 -0.81
C ALA A 388 15.81 7.65 -1.68
N LEU A 389 16.48 8.71 -2.16
CA LEU A 389 15.84 9.87 -2.81
C LEU A 389 14.94 9.48 -3.99
N LEU A 390 15.38 8.53 -4.82
CA LEU A 390 14.64 8.09 -6.00
C LEU A 390 13.45 7.18 -5.68
N TYR A 391 13.39 6.62 -4.47
CA TYR A 391 12.36 5.67 -4.08
C TYR A 391 10.93 6.26 -4.14
N PRO A 392 10.60 7.37 -3.45
CA PRO A 392 9.25 7.94 -3.50
C PRO A 392 8.89 8.44 -4.90
N ILE A 393 9.86 8.95 -5.67
CA ILE A 393 9.67 9.40 -7.05
C ILE A 393 9.30 8.21 -7.96
N ALA A 394 9.99 7.09 -7.80
CA ALA A 394 9.71 5.86 -8.55
C ALA A 394 8.30 5.32 -8.23
N LEU A 395 7.84 5.44 -6.98
CA LEU A 395 6.48 5.03 -6.62
C LEU A 395 5.38 5.91 -7.24
N VAL A 396 5.64 7.20 -7.45
CA VAL A 396 4.69 8.09 -8.15
C VAL A 396 4.47 7.63 -9.60
N ILE A 397 5.55 7.34 -10.33
CA ILE A 397 5.43 6.85 -11.71
C ILE A 397 4.86 5.43 -11.78
N GLN A 398 5.18 4.57 -10.82
CA GLN A 398 4.56 3.26 -10.71
C GLN A 398 3.05 3.39 -10.53
N GLY A 399 2.58 4.28 -9.65
CA GLY A 399 1.17 4.50 -9.39
C GLY A 399 0.36 4.81 -10.66
N LEU A 400 0.92 5.63 -11.57
CA LEU A 400 0.30 5.92 -12.86
C LEU A 400 0.11 4.65 -13.70
N TYR A 401 1.17 3.89 -13.95
CA TYR A 401 1.13 2.74 -14.87
C TYR A 401 0.45 1.51 -14.25
N GLN A 402 0.60 1.31 -12.95
CA GLN A 402 -0.13 0.29 -12.22
C GLN A 402 -1.63 0.59 -12.25
N GLY A 403 -2.04 1.85 -12.11
CA GLY A 403 -3.42 2.27 -12.27
C GLY A 403 -3.98 1.95 -13.67
N VAL A 404 -3.23 2.26 -14.74
CA VAL A 404 -3.62 1.94 -16.13
C VAL A 404 -3.82 0.43 -16.32
N LEU A 405 -2.87 -0.39 -15.87
CA LEU A 405 -2.95 -1.84 -16.00
C LEU A 405 -4.09 -2.44 -15.15
N THR A 406 -4.36 -1.85 -14.00
CA THR A 406 -5.48 -2.24 -13.12
C THR A 406 -6.82 -1.94 -13.77
N HIS A 407 -6.96 -0.72 -14.33
CA HIS A 407 -8.15 -0.30 -15.07
C HIS A 407 -8.44 -1.22 -16.25
N ALA A 408 -7.41 -1.59 -17.02
CA ALA A 408 -7.54 -2.51 -18.15
C ALA A 408 -7.62 -4.00 -17.75
N HIS A 409 -7.75 -4.32 -16.46
CA HIS A 409 -7.81 -5.70 -15.93
C HIS A 409 -6.59 -6.59 -16.26
N HIS A 410 -5.43 -6.01 -16.57
CA HIS A 410 -4.18 -6.72 -16.88
C HIS A 410 -3.34 -7.02 -15.62
N THR A 411 -3.95 -7.62 -14.60
CA THR A 411 -3.32 -7.86 -13.28
C THR A 411 -2.08 -8.75 -13.34
N ARG A 412 -2.01 -9.70 -14.28
CA ARG A 412 -0.82 -10.55 -14.50
C ARG A 412 0.45 -9.72 -14.74
N ARG A 413 0.35 -8.58 -15.44
CA ARG A 413 1.51 -7.72 -15.72
C ARG A 413 2.01 -7.01 -14.47
N ILE A 414 1.12 -6.73 -13.52
CA ILE A 414 1.47 -6.17 -12.22
C ILE A 414 2.22 -7.23 -11.41
N THR A 415 1.71 -8.46 -11.38
CA THR A 415 2.38 -9.59 -10.72
C THR A 415 3.78 -9.86 -11.29
N GLU A 416 3.94 -9.86 -12.61
CA GLU A 416 5.27 -9.96 -13.27
C GLU A 416 6.23 -8.86 -12.79
N ALA A 417 5.73 -7.63 -12.63
CA ALA A 417 6.53 -6.49 -12.16
C ALA A 417 7.00 -6.68 -10.72
N VAL A 418 6.13 -7.21 -9.84
CA VAL A 418 6.46 -7.52 -8.45
C VAL A 418 7.50 -8.62 -8.38
N PHE A 419 7.36 -9.72 -9.14
CA PHE A 419 8.39 -10.77 -9.18
C PHE A 419 9.74 -10.25 -9.66
N LEU A 420 9.76 -9.35 -10.66
CA LEU A 420 10.98 -8.71 -11.10
C LEU A 420 11.61 -7.83 -10.00
N ASN A 421 10.80 -7.09 -9.24
CA ASN A 421 11.27 -6.35 -8.07
C ASN A 421 11.94 -7.29 -7.05
N LEU A 422 11.27 -8.39 -6.70
CA LEU A 422 11.78 -9.37 -5.74
C LEU A 422 13.10 -9.97 -6.20
N LEU A 423 13.19 -10.36 -7.48
CA LEU A 423 14.40 -10.94 -8.08
C LEU A 423 15.56 -9.95 -8.04
N VAL A 424 15.34 -8.70 -8.45
CA VAL A 424 16.38 -7.66 -8.43
C VAL A 424 16.82 -7.34 -7.01
N SER A 425 15.87 -7.20 -6.07
CA SER A 425 16.16 -6.98 -4.66
C SER A 425 17.01 -8.11 -4.08
N LEU A 426 16.59 -9.37 -4.28
CA LEU A 426 17.30 -10.54 -3.80
C LEU A 426 18.71 -10.64 -4.40
N THR A 427 18.85 -10.34 -5.69
CA THR A 427 20.15 -10.37 -6.37
C THR A 427 21.11 -9.34 -5.76
N ILE A 428 20.70 -8.07 -5.63
CA ILE A 428 21.55 -7.01 -5.08
C ILE A 428 21.89 -7.28 -3.61
N LEU A 429 20.91 -7.70 -2.80
CA LEU A 429 21.14 -8.04 -1.40
C LEU A 429 22.11 -9.22 -1.25
N SER A 430 21.95 -10.28 -2.07
CA SER A 430 22.83 -11.45 -2.05
C SER A 430 24.26 -11.09 -2.46
N LEU A 431 24.43 -10.27 -3.50
CA LEU A 431 25.73 -9.74 -3.92
C LEU A 431 26.36 -8.88 -2.83
N GLY A 432 25.56 -8.05 -2.14
CA GLY A 432 26.01 -7.25 -1.00
C GLY A 432 26.56 -8.12 0.12
N VAL A 433 25.81 -9.14 0.53
CA VAL A 433 26.21 -10.11 1.57
C VAL A 433 27.49 -10.86 1.16
N VAL A 434 27.57 -11.37 -0.06
CA VAL A 434 28.77 -12.10 -0.55
C VAL A 434 29.98 -11.16 -0.63
N SER A 435 29.79 -9.90 -1.02
CA SER A 435 30.89 -8.94 -1.07
C SER A 435 31.43 -8.60 0.31
N GLY A 436 30.55 -8.42 1.31
CA GLY A 436 30.90 -8.03 2.67
C GLY A 436 31.60 -6.67 2.81
N ARG A 437 31.68 -5.85 1.74
CA ARG A 437 32.50 -4.63 1.71
C ARG A 437 31.75 -3.35 2.10
N LEU A 438 30.44 -3.34 1.91
CA LEU A 438 29.60 -2.15 2.06
C LEU A 438 28.69 -2.28 3.28
N THR A 439 28.52 -1.19 4.03
CA THR A 439 27.59 -1.13 5.15
C THR A 439 26.17 -1.49 4.71
N GLY A 440 25.50 -2.34 5.48
CA GLY A 440 24.26 -3.00 5.08
C GLY A 440 23.13 -2.04 4.68
N ILE A 441 23.01 -0.88 5.32
CA ILE A 441 21.96 0.10 5.03
C ILE A 441 22.01 0.64 3.60
N TYR A 442 23.21 0.94 3.06
CA TYR A 442 23.33 1.51 1.72
C TYR A 442 22.97 0.49 0.65
N VAL A 443 23.37 -0.76 0.86
CA VAL A 443 22.98 -1.88 -0.02
C VAL A 443 21.48 -2.13 0.07
N GLY A 444 20.91 -2.17 1.28
CA GLY A 444 19.48 -2.41 1.47
C GLY A 444 18.59 -1.35 0.82
N VAL A 445 18.91 -0.08 1.04
CA VAL A 445 18.18 1.04 0.43
C VAL A 445 18.41 1.07 -1.08
N GLY A 446 19.65 0.89 -1.53
CA GLY A 446 19.99 0.83 -2.95
C GLY A 446 19.26 -0.29 -3.69
N ALA A 447 19.24 -1.50 -3.12
CA ALA A 447 18.48 -2.65 -3.65
C ALA A 447 17.00 -2.30 -3.81
N THR A 448 16.41 -1.70 -2.78
CA THR A 448 14.99 -1.29 -2.77
C THR A 448 14.69 -0.25 -3.85
N VAL A 449 15.55 0.75 -4.00
CA VAL A 449 15.42 1.80 -5.03
C VAL A 449 15.53 1.19 -6.42
N VAL A 450 16.59 0.43 -6.70
CA VAL A 450 16.85 -0.16 -8.03
C VAL A 450 15.72 -1.11 -8.41
N ALA A 451 15.29 -1.99 -7.51
CA ALA A 451 14.17 -2.89 -7.76
C ALA A 451 12.86 -2.15 -8.05
N THR A 452 12.61 -1.05 -7.34
CA THR A 452 11.44 -0.19 -7.56
C THR A 452 11.51 0.53 -8.90
N VAL A 453 12.68 1.02 -9.30
CA VAL A 453 12.87 1.64 -10.63
C VAL A 453 12.64 0.61 -11.73
N VAL A 454 13.23 -0.58 -11.62
CA VAL A 454 13.06 -1.67 -12.60
C VAL A 454 11.59 -2.08 -12.71
N GLN A 455 10.88 -2.24 -11.59
CA GLN A 455 9.45 -2.51 -11.58
C GLN A 455 8.65 -1.40 -12.30
N GLY A 456 8.98 -0.13 -12.06
CA GLY A 456 8.34 1.00 -12.73
C GLY A 456 8.58 1.03 -14.24
N ILE A 457 9.80 0.71 -14.67
CA ILE A 457 10.15 0.56 -16.09
C ILE A 457 9.32 -0.56 -16.72
N TRP A 458 9.22 -1.72 -16.06
CA TRP A 458 8.42 -2.83 -16.56
C TRP A 458 6.94 -2.47 -16.71
N LEU A 459 6.32 -1.86 -15.69
CA LEU A 459 4.93 -1.40 -15.74
C LEU A 459 4.70 -0.39 -16.88
N ARG A 460 5.65 0.53 -17.09
CA ARG A 460 5.61 1.47 -18.22
C ARG A 460 5.66 0.76 -19.56
N LEU A 461 6.55 -0.21 -19.73
CA LEU A 461 6.67 -0.97 -20.99
C LEU A 461 5.39 -1.76 -21.28
N ARG A 462 4.80 -2.39 -20.25
CA ARG A 462 3.60 -3.22 -20.37
C ARG A 462 2.30 -2.44 -20.51
N SER A 463 2.26 -1.17 -20.12
CA SER A 463 1.08 -0.30 -20.32
C SER A 463 1.01 0.31 -21.73
N ARG A 464 2.10 0.35 -22.50
CA ARG A 464 2.11 0.92 -23.87
C ARG A 464 1.06 0.31 -24.82
N PRO A 465 0.87 -1.02 -24.90
CA PRO A 465 -0.13 -1.60 -25.79
C PRO A 465 -1.56 -1.25 -25.39
N VAL A 466 -1.83 -1.13 -24.09
CA VAL A 466 -3.15 -0.74 -23.54
C VAL A 466 -3.47 0.69 -23.96
N LEU A 467 -2.53 1.61 -23.72
CA LEU A 467 -2.70 3.02 -24.07
C LEU A 467 -2.85 3.24 -25.58
N ARG A 468 -2.15 2.46 -26.42
CA ARG A 468 -2.32 2.52 -27.89
C ARG A 468 -3.72 2.12 -28.34
N ARG A 469 -4.31 1.09 -27.73
CA ARG A 469 -5.66 0.60 -28.07
C ARG A 469 -6.74 1.62 -27.74
N GLU A 470 -6.68 2.26 -26.57
CA GLU A 470 -7.61 3.33 -26.20
C GLU A 470 -7.54 4.54 -27.13
N THR A 471 -6.34 4.83 -27.66
CA THR A 471 -6.17 5.93 -28.63
C THR A 471 -6.77 5.56 -30.00
N SER A 472 -6.71 4.28 -30.41
CA SER A 472 -7.26 3.80 -31.68
C SER A 472 -8.79 3.63 -31.67
N THR A 473 -9.41 3.24 -30.55
CA THR A 473 -10.87 3.13 -30.43
C THR A 473 -11.61 4.47 -30.44
N LEU A 474 -10.86 5.58 -30.31
CA LEU A 474 -11.36 6.95 -30.42
C LEU A 474 -11.16 7.56 -31.82
N SER A 475 -10.59 6.81 -32.77
CA SER A 475 -10.58 7.20 -34.18
C SER A 475 -11.81 6.56 -34.85
N PRO A 476 -12.64 7.32 -35.59
CA PRO A 476 -13.74 6.72 -36.33
C PRO A 476 -13.17 5.66 -37.29
N PRO A 477 -13.87 4.53 -37.51
CA PRO A 477 -13.48 3.64 -38.59
C PRO A 477 -13.43 4.48 -39.86
N LEU A 478 -12.27 4.50 -40.52
CA LEU A 478 -12.19 4.94 -41.90
C LEU A 478 -13.19 4.04 -42.63
N LEU A 479 -14.32 4.63 -43.04
CA LEU A 479 -15.20 3.98 -43.99
C LEU A 479 -14.35 3.81 -45.24
N ASP A 480 -14.02 2.56 -45.54
CA ASP A 480 -13.54 2.20 -46.87
C ASP A 480 -14.55 2.76 -47.87
N GLU A 481 -14.10 3.70 -48.70
CA GLU A 481 -14.88 4.18 -49.83
C GLU A 481 -15.10 3.01 -50.79
N PRO A 482 -16.34 2.75 -51.24
CA PRO A 482 -16.56 1.84 -52.34
C PRO A 482 -16.16 2.53 -53.65
N ALA A 483 -15.24 1.91 -54.39
CA ALA A 483 -15.12 2.06 -55.83
C ALA A 483 -15.32 0.69 -56.48
#